data_AF-A0A355D9C6-F1
#
_entry.id   AF-A0A355D9C6-F1
#
_cell.length_a   1.000
_cell.length_b   1.000
_cell.length_c   1.000
_cell.angle_alpha   90.00
_cell.angle_beta   90.00
_cell.angle_gamma   90.00
#
_symmetry.space_group_name_H-M   'P 1'
#
loop_
_entity.id
_entity.type
_entity.pdbx_description
1 polymer ?
#
loop_
_entity_poly.entity_id
_entity_poly.type
_entity_poly.pdbx_seq_one_letter_code
_entity_poly.pdbx_strand_id
1 'polypeptide(L)'
;ANSMKVDLYFSIHINSTPKKGYKGAIGSECWIYPNNENKISGLVGREVLKELASLGFINRGIKSSDEFTELSSTKMPAVIIECFFCNSKADTDLYHKVGPKAIAYAIYLGIKAATRSKTPILSMNGININHIKDCHNCKNYCPI
;
A
#
# COMPACT_ATOMS: atom_id res chain seq x y z
N ALA A 1 -3.53 15.80 -2.84
CA ALA A 1 -2.07 15.70 -2.71
C ALA A 1 -1.33 16.92 -3.27
N ASN A 2 -1.46 17.25 -4.57
CA ASN A 2 -0.68 18.33 -5.22
C ASN A 2 -0.78 19.71 -4.55
N SER A 3 -1.97 20.12 -4.10
CA SER A 3 -2.16 21.41 -3.41
C SER A 3 -1.43 21.51 -2.07
N MET A 4 -1.22 20.37 -1.39
CA MET A 4 -0.57 20.30 -0.08
C MET A 4 0.94 20.24 -0.16
N LYS A 5 1.52 20.12 -1.36
CA LYS A 5 2.98 20.11 -1.60
C LYS A 5 3.74 19.12 -0.68
N VAL A 6 3.17 17.94 -0.47
CA VAL A 6 3.77 16.89 0.35
C VAL A 6 4.97 16.23 -0.34
N ASP A 7 5.93 15.73 0.44
CA ASP A 7 7.15 15.09 -0.07
C ASP A 7 6.91 13.69 -0.66
N LEU A 8 5.86 13.02 -0.17
CA LEU A 8 5.44 11.69 -0.58
C LEU A 8 3.92 11.60 -0.45
N TYR A 9 3.28 11.02 -1.46
CA TYR A 9 1.89 10.62 -1.42
C TYR A 9 1.80 9.09 -1.36
N PHE A 10 0.84 8.58 -0.59
CA PHE A 10 0.46 7.19 -0.70
C PHE A 10 -1.02 7.01 -0.43
N SER A 11 -1.61 6.01 -1.07
CA SER A 11 -2.98 5.58 -0.82
C SER A 11 -2.99 4.16 -0.27
N ILE A 12 -3.93 3.89 0.63
CA ILE A 12 -4.07 2.59 1.30
C ILE A 12 -5.35 1.94 0.77
N HIS A 13 -5.20 0.74 0.23
CA HIS A 13 -6.23 -0.01 -0.46
C HIS A 13 -6.30 -1.44 0.07
N ILE A 14 -7.45 -2.07 -0.15
CA ILE A 14 -7.65 -3.51 -0.03
C ILE A 14 -8.00 -4.02 -1.43
N ASN A 15 -7.29 -5.03 -1.90
CA ASN A 15 -7.41 -5.55 -3.26
C ASN A 15 -8.56 -6.55 -3.37
N SER A 16 -8.87 -6.99 -4.59
CA SER A 16 -9.80 -8.10 -4.85
C SER A 16 -9.32 -8.98 -5.98
N THR A 17 -9.70 -10.25 -5.95
CA THR A 17 -9.46 -11.21 -7.03
C THR A 17 -10.75 -11.46 -7.80
N PRO A 18 -10.71 -11.69 -9.12
CA PRO A 18 -11.90 -12.09 -9.87
C PRO A 18 -12.43 -13.47 -9.46
N LYS A 19 -11.66 -14.27 -8.72
CA LYS A 19 -12.05 -15.61 -8.24
C LYS A 19 -13.01 -15.50 -7.06
N LYS A 20 -14.30 -15.72 -7.30
CA LYS A 20 -15.32 -15.80 -6.23
C LYS A 20 -15.03 -16.97 -5.29
N GLY A 21 -15.11 -16.72 -3.98
CA GLY A 21 -14.91 -17.76 -2.96
C GLY A 21 -13.48 -18.30 -2.87
N TYR A 22 -12.47 -17.51 -3.25
CA TYR A 22 -11.08 -17.94 -3.18
C TYR A 22 -10.64 -18.21 -1.74
N LYS A 23 -10.13 -19.42 -1.48
CA LYS A 23 -9.79 -19.85 -0.11
C LYS A 23 -8.32 -19.62 0.29
N GLY A 24 -7.41 -19.58 -0.67
CA GLY A 24 -5.97 -19.50 -0.41
C GLY A 24 -5.49 -18.09 -0.03
N ALA A 25 -4.25 -17.97 0.42
CA ALA A 25 -3.60 -16.68 0.65
C ALA A 25 -3.15 -16.05 -0.67
N ILE A 26 -3.31 -14.73 -0.81
CA ILE A 26 -2.81 -13.97 -1.96
C ILE A 26 -1.78 -12.95 -1.49
N GLY A 27 -2.13 -12.12 -0.51
CA GLY A 27 -1.22 -11.21 0.17
C GLY A 27 -1.20 -9.77 -0.35
N SER A 28 -0.10 -9.10 -0.09
CA SER A 28 0.09 -7.65 -0.26
C SER A 28 0.93 -7.32 -1.49
N GLU A 29 0.66 -6.18 -2.12
CA GLU A 29 1.47 -5.61 -3.21
C GLU A 29 1.51 -4.07 -3.12
N CYS A 30 2.52 -3.46 -3.73
CA CYS A 30 2.57 -2.01 -3.86
C CYS A 30 2.72 -1.61 -5.32
N TRP A 31 2.04 -0.55 -5.75
CA TRP A 31 2.18 0.01 -7.08
C TRP A 31 2.86 1.37 -7.03
N ILE A 32 3.76 1.60 -7.98
CA ILE A 32 4.47 2.87 -8.17
C ILE A 32 4.45 3.28 -9.65
N TYR A 33 4.73 4.53 -9.92
CA TYR A 33 4.92 4.98 -11.31
C TYR A 33 6.19 4.33 -11.91
N PRO A 34 6.25 4.00 -13.22
CA PRO A 34 7.40 3.34 -13.84
C PRO A 34 8.74 4.05 -13.59
N ASN A 35 9.83 3.26 -13.50
CA ASN A 35 11.21 3.72 -13.28
C ASN A 35 11.44 4.42 -11.92
N ASN A 36 10.57 4.20 -10.93
CA ASN A 36 10.69 4.76 -9.58
C ASN A 36 11.08 3.72 -8.52
N GLU A 37 11.48 2.50 -8.90
CA GLU A 37 11.82 1.39 -8.00
C GLU A 37 12.99 1.76 -7.08
N ASN A 38 13.94 2.56 -7.57
CA ASN A 38 15.10 3.03 -6.81
C ASN A 38 14.88 4.40 -6.16
N LYS A 39 13.68 4.98 -6.27
CA LYS A 39 13.30 6.25 -5.64
C LYS A 39 12.59 6.02 -4.30
N ILE A 40 12.24 7.10 -3.61
CA ILE A 40 11.58 7.03 -2.29
C ILE A 40 10.28 6.21 -2.32
N SER A 41 9.49 6.28 -3.39
CA SER A 41 8.28 5.46 -3.55
C SER A 41 8.59 3.96 -3.59
N GLY A 42 9.64 3.56 -4.32
CA GLY A 42 10.08 2.17 -4.36
C GLY A 42 10.69 1.68 -3.03
N LEU A 43 11.41 2.55 -2.32
CA LEU A 43 11.92 2.23 -0.98
C LEU A 43 10.78 2.04 0.03
N VAL A 44 9.82 2.96 0.05
CA VAL A 44 8.63 2.88 0.91
C VAL A 44 7.83 1.62 0.62
N GLY A 45 7.54 1.32 -0.66
CA GLY A 45 6.83 0.11 -1.03
C GLY A 45 7.52 -1.17 -0.53
N ARG A 46 8.85 -1.26 -0.64
CA ARG A 46 9.60 -2.45 -0.20
C ARG A 46 9.53 -2.63 1.32
N GLU A 47 9.78 -1.56 2.07
CA GLU A 47 9.75 -1.65 3.54
C GLU A 47 8.33 -1.88 4.06
N VAL A 48 7.30 -1.27 3.47
CA VAL A 48 5.89 -1.55 3.84
C VAL A 48 5.54 -3.02 3.59
N LEU A 49 5.89 -3.58 2.43
CA LEU A 49 5.60 -4.97 2.13
C LEU A 49 6.34 -5.95 3.04
N LYS A 50 7.56 -5.60 3.47
CA LYS A 50 8.32 -6.36 4.46
C LYS A 50 7.62 -6.38 5.82
N GLU A 51 7.14 -5.22 6.29
CA GLU A 51 6.42 -5.13 7.57
C GLU A 51 5.05 -5.84 7.49
N LEU A 52 4.32 -5.76 6.38
CA LEU A 52 3.09 -6.54 6.17
C LEU A 52 3.37 -8.04 6.14
N ALA A 53 4.49 -8.46 5.55
CA ALA A 53 4.91 -9.86 5.56
C ALA A 53 5.25 -10.37 6.97
N SER A 54 5.76 -9.51 7.85
CA SER A 54 6.00 -9.86 9.26
C SER A 54 4.71 -10.21 10.02
N LEU A 55 3.56 -9.68 9.58
CA LEU A 55 2.23 -10.05 10.10
C LEU A 55 1.69 -11.36 9.52
N GLY A 56 2.33 -11.91 8.48
CA GLY A 56 1.95 -13.16 7.82
C GLY A 56 1.33 -13.01 6.43
N PHE A 57 1.16 -11.79 5.91
CA PHE A 57 0.70 -11.60 4.53
C PHE A 57 1.78 -12.02 3.53
N ILE A 58 1.41 -12.64 2.41
CA ILE A 58 2.37 -12.92 1.33
C ILE A 58 2.87 -11.60 0.75
N ASN A 59 4.18 -11.44 0.58
CA ASN A 59 4.76 -10.30 -0.13
C ASN A 59 4.81 -10.60 -1.63
N ARG A 60 4.02 -9.88 -2.44
CA ARG A 60 3.96 -10.06 -3.90
C ARG A 60 4.85 -9.07 -4.66
N GLY A 61 5.62 -8.27 -3.93
CA GLY A 61 6.57 -7.31 -4.48
C GLY A 61 5.95 -6.00 -4.93
N ILE A 62 6.83 -5.15 -5.44
CA ILE A 62 6.48 -3.89 -6.08
C ILE A 62 6.13 -4.15 -7.54
N LYS A 63 5.12 -3.42 -8.01
CA LYS A 63 4.71 -3.35 -9.40
C LYS A 63 4.74 -1.90 -9.88
N SER A 64 4.84 -1.72 -11.20
CA SER A 64 4.82 -0.41 -11.83
C SER A 64 3.66 -0.27 -12.80
N SER A 65 2.96 0.86 -12.78
CA SER A 65 1.94 1.21 -13.79
C SER A 65 1.79 2.73 -13.86
N ASP A 66 1.57 3.25 -15.07
CA ASP A 66 1.20 4.64 -15.35
C ASP A 66 -0.30 4.83 -15.58
N GLU A 67 -1.08 3.75 -15.55
CA GLU A 67 -2.54 3.75 -15.77
C GLU A 67 -3.32 4.30 -14.55
N PHE A 68 -2.74 4.24 -13.36
CA PHE A 68 -3.39 4.74 -12.14
C PHE A 68 -3.21 6.25 -12.01
N THR A 69 -4.33 6.98 -11.97
CA THR A 69 -4.34 8.44 -11.80
C THR A 69 -3.65 8.88 -10.51
N GLU A 70 -3.76 8.08 -9.44
CA GLU A 70 -3.03 8.29 -8.18
C GLU A 70 -1.51 8.34 -8.34
N LEU A 71 -0.96 7.68 -9.36
CA LEU A 71 0.47 7.62 -9.63
C LEU A 71 0.89 8.60 -10.74
N SER A 72 0.07 8.75 -11.78
CA SER A 72 0.41 9.54 -12.97
C SER A 72 0.09 11.03 -12.85
N SER A 73 -0.88 11.41 -12.00
CA SER A 73 -1.33 12.81 -11.87
C SER A 73 -0.75 13.54 -10.65
N THR A 74 0.04 12.86 -9.83
CA THR A 74 0.72 13.44 -8.67
C THR A 74 2.09 14.02 -9.05
N LYS A 75 2.39 15.24 -8.57
CA LYS A 75 3.68 15.89 -8.80
C LYS A 75 4.80 15.37 -7.89
N MET A 76 4.44 14.76 -6.77
CA MET A 76 5.37 14.13 -5.83
C MET A 76 5.43 12.62 -6.07
N PRO A 77 6.46 11.91 -5.58
CA PRO A 77 6.48 10.45 -5.57
C PRO A 77 5.22 9.87 -4.92
N ALA A 78 4.68 8.81 -5.52
CA ALA A 78 3.42 8.19 -5.11
C ALA A 78 3.55 6.66 -4.95
N VAL A 79 2.81 6.09 -4.00
CA VAL A 79 2.70 4.64 -3.77
C VAL A 79 1.23 4.25 -3.53
N ILE A 80 0.72 3.24 -4.22
CA ILE A 80 -0.54 2.58 -3.86
C ILE A 80 -0.17 1.34 -3.05
N ILE A 81 -0.67 1.22 -1.82
CA ILE A 81 -0.45 0.09 -0.93
C ILE A 81 -1.70 -0.80 -0.96
N GLU A 82 -1.62 -1.96 -1.60
CA GLU A 82 -2.66 -2.98 -1.60
C GLU A 82 -2.37 -3.96 -0.46
N CYS A 83 -3.06 -3.79 0.67
CA CYS A 83 -2.68 -4.43 1.94
C CYS A 83 -2.89 -5.95 1.93
N PHE A 84 -4.00 -6.40 1.34
CA PHE A 84 -4.41 -7.81 1.21
C PHE A 84 -5.62 -7.91 0.27
N PHE A 85 -6.12 -9.13 -0.01
CA PHE A 85 -7.30 -9.34 -0.85
C PHE A 85 -8.58 -9.56 -0.02
N CYS A 86 -9.57 -8.67 -0.13
CA CYS A 86 -10.81 -8.69 0.66
C CYS A 86 -11.69 -9.94 0.43
N ASN A 87 -11.50 -10.63 -0.69
CA ASN A 87 -12.28 -11.81 -1.05
C ASN A 87 -11.41 -13.08 -1.15
N SER A 88 -10.20 -13.04 -0.58
CA SER A 88 -9.45 -14.22 -0.18
C SER A 88 -9.82 -14.58 1.26
N LYS A 89 -10.24 -15.83 1.50
CA LYS A 89 -10.54 -16.30 2.86
C LYS A 89 -9.31 -16.26 3.76
N ALA A 90 -8.15 -16.74 3.29
CA ALA A 90 -6.95 -16.77 4.13
C ALA A 90 -6.45 -15.36 4.47
N ASP A 91 -6.53 -14.40 3.53
CA ASP A 91 -6.14 -13.01 3.77
C ASP A 91 -7.10 -12.33 4.77
N THR A 92 -8.41 -12.54 4.63
CA THR A 92 -9.41 -11.98 5.55
C THR A 92 -9.39 -12.63 6.94
N ASP A 93 -9.17 -13.94 7.02
CA ASP A 93 -8.95 -14.64 8.30
C ASP A 93 -7.70 -14.08 9.01
N LEU A 94 -6.61 -13.81 8.28
CA LEU A 94 -5.41 -13.19 8.84
C LEU A 94 -5.68 -11.75 9.29
N TYR A 95 -6.39 -10.96 8.47
CA TYR A 95 -6.82 -9.61 8.83
C TYR A 95 -7.60 -9.61 10.15
N HIS A 96 -8.58 -10.49 10.32
CA HIS A 96 -9.36 -10.59 11.56
C HIS A 96 -8.51 -11.03 12.75
N LYS A 97 -7.49 -11.87 12.53
CA LYS A 97 -6.57 -12.33 13.56
C LYS A 97 -5.64 -11.21 14.06
N VAL A 98 -5.05 -10.43 13.17
CA VAL A 98 -4.06 -9.39 13.54
C VAL A 98 -4.71 -8.04 13.85
N GLY A 99 -5.83 -7.74 13.21
CA GLY A 99 -6.59 -6.51 13.36
C GLY A 99 -6.01 -5.31 12.59
N PRO A 100 -6.86 -4.30 12.31
CA PRO A 100 -6.48 -3.13 11.50
C PRO A 100 -5.37 -2.27 12.13
N LYS A 101 -5.25 -2.25 13.47
CA LYS A 101 -4.20 -1.50 14.17
C LYS A 101 -2.80 -2.05 13.88
N ALA A 102 -2.66 -3.38 13.82
CA ALA A 102 -1.38 -4.01 13.50
C ALA A 102 -0.95 -3.69 12.06
N ILE A 103 -1.89 -3.73 11.12
CA ILE A 103 -1.65 -3.38 9.71
C ILE A 103 -1.24 -1.91 9.56
N ALA A 104 -1.98 -0.99 10.19
CA ALA A 104 -1.64 0.44 10.19
C ALA A 104 -0.24 0.69 10.78
N TYR A 105 0.10 -0.01 11.87
CA TYR A 105 1.42 0.09 12.49
C TYR A 105 2.54 -0.47 11.59
N ALA A 106 2.30 -1.58 10.90
CA ALA A 106 3.24 -2.13 9.92
C ALA A 106 3.51 -1.14 8.76
N ILE A 107 2.46 -0.52 8.21
CA ILE A 107 2.60 0.52 7.18
C ILE A 107 3.43 1.70 7.72
N TYR A 108 3.15 2.17 8.94
CA TYR A 108 3.93 3.22 9.61
C TYR A 108 5.42 2.84 9.74
N LEU A 109 5.72 1.62 10.20
CA LEU A 109 7.10 1.14 10.35
C LEU A 109 7.82 1.12 9.01
N GLY A 110 7.16 0.66 7.94
CA GLY A 110 7.73 0.63 6.60
C GLY A 110 8.08 2.04 6.08
N ILE A 111 7.16 2.99 6.23
CA ILE A 111 7.39 4.40 5.85
C ILE A 111 8.54 5.00 6.67
N LYS A 112 8.56 4.77 7.99
CA LYS A 112 9.61 5.25 8.89
C LYS A 112 10.98 4.68 8.52
N ALA A 113 11.05 3.39 8.16
CA ALA A 113 12.30 2.75 7.76
C ALA A 113 12.84 3.35 6.47
N ALA A 114 11.99 3.53 5.45
CA ALA A 114 12.39 4.07 4.16
C ALA A 114 12.81 5.56 4.20
N THR A 115 12.25 6.34 5.14
CA THR A 115 12.51 7.79 5.25
C THR A 115 13.69 8.14 6.15
N ARG A 116 14.23 7.19 6.92
CA ARG A 116 15.42 7.40 7.78
C ARG A 116 16.74 7.51 7.02
N SER A 117 16.80 7.05 5.77
CA SER A 117 18.05 6.84 5.03
C SER A 117 18.55 8.06 4.24
N LYS A 118 17.79 9.17 4.20
CA LYS A 118 18.22 10.42 3.58
C LYS A 118 17.75 11.63 4.41
N THR A 119 18.69 12.24 5.13
CA THR A 119 18.61 13.55 5.84
C THR A 119 18.19 13.50 7.31
N PRO A 120 18.84 14.26 8.23
CA PRO A 120 18.31 14.52 9.57
C PRO A 120 16.90 15.09 9.44
N ILE A 121 16.04 14.83 10.44
CA ILE A 121 14.65 15.27 10.49
C ILE A 121 14.57 16.79 10.32
N LEU A 122 14.50 17.27 9.07
CA LEU A 122 14.17 18.63 8.69
C LEU A 122 12.84 18.53 7.96
N SER A 123 11.77 18.71 8.73
CA SER A 123 10.42 19.09 8.28
C SER A 123 9.93 18.43 6.99
N MET A 124 9.48 17.16 7.05
CA MET A 124 8.49 16.69 6.07
C MET A 124 7.20 17.48 6.32
N ASN A 125 6.77 18.31 5.37
CA ASN A 125 5.66 19.26 5.56
C ASN A 125 4.26 18.59 5.63
N GLY A 126 4.22 17.26 5.66
CA GLY A 126 3.02 16.48 5.92
C GLY A 126 3.02 15.16 5.18
N ILE A 127 2.70 14.08 5.88
CA ILE A 127 2.28 12.81 5.27
C ILE A 127 0.77 12.89 5.10
N ASN A 128 0.27 12.78 3.87
CA ASN A 128 -1.15 12.84 3.58
C ASN A 128 -1.72 11.44 3.34
N ILE A 129 -2.69 11.04 4.17
CA ILE A 129 -3.45 9.79 4.08
C ILE A 129 -4.85 10.03 3.48
N ASN A 130 -4.96 10.77 2.37
CA ASN A 130 -6.26 11.06 1.77
C ASN A 130 -6.61 10.01 0.72
N HIS A 131 -6.99 8.82 1.18
CA HIS A 131 -8.01 7.93 0.62
C HIS A 131 -7.78 6.52 1.16
N ILE A 132 -8.69 6.06 2.03
CA ILE A 132 -9.01 4.63 2.09
C ILE A 132 -10.09 4.47 1.01
N LYS A 133 -9.68 4.06 -0.20
CA LYS A 133 -10.68 3.65 -1.20
C LYS A 133 -10.93 2.17 -1.00
N ASP A 134 -12.19 1.82 -0.81
CA ASP A 134 -12.65 0.48 -1.14
C ASP A 134 -12.37 0.29 -2.63
N CYS A 135 -11.32 -0.49 -2.93
CA CYS A 135 -11.19 -1.34 -4.09
C CYS A 135 -11.99 -0.90 -5.34
N HIS A 136 -11.30 -0.39 -6.36
CA HIS A 136 -11.90 0.05 -7.64
C HIS A 136 -12.78 -1.01 -8.34
N ASN A 137 -12.74 -2.28 -7.92
CA ASN A 137 -13.51 -3.39 -8.49
C ASN A 137 -14.39 -4.18 -7.49
N CYS A 138 -14.52 -3.75 -6.22
CA CYS A 138 -15.12 -4.62 -5.20
C CYS A 138 -16.63 -4.81 -5.27
N LYS A 139 -17.35 -3.98 -6.02
CA LYS A 139 -18.82 -4.06 -6.12
C LYS A 139 -19.34 -5.42 -6.62
N ASN A 140 -18.50 -6.20 -7.34
CA ASN A 140 -18.89 -7.49 -7.91
C ASN A 140 -18.28 -8.71 -7.19
N TYR A 141 -17.36 -8.50 -6.23
CA TYR A 141 -16.49 -9.56 -5.74
C TYR A 141 -16.30 -9.59 -4.21
N CYS A 142 -16.70 -8.54 -3.48
CA CYS A 142 -16.65 -8.50 -2.03
C CYS A 142 -18.08 -8.59 -1.46
N PRO A 143 -18.40 -9.56 -0.58
CA PRO A 143 -19.56 -9.44 0.28
C PRO A 143 -19.21 -8.38 1.33
N ILE A 144 -19.82 -7.20 1.24
CA ILE A 144 -19.86 -6.25 2.36
C ILE A 144 -20.70 -6.84 3.49
#